data_AF-A0A1S3X8G8-F1
#
_entry.id   AF-A0A1S3X8G8-F1
#
_cell.length_a   1.000
_cell.length_b   1.000
_cell.length_c   1.000
_cell.angle_alpha   90.00
_cell.angle_beta   90.00
_cell.angle_gamma   90.00
#
_symmetry.space_group_name_H-M   'P 1'
#
loop_
_entity.id
_entity.type
_entity.pdbx_description
1 polymer ?
#
loop_
_entity_poly.entity_id
_entity_poly.type
_entity_poly.pdbx_seq_one_letter_code
_entity_poly.pdbx_strand_id
1 'polypeptide(L)'
;MISATAKCNHAGGIAGMRRLYDSIGSLDLPTLGPDDMVGNLQPKTESFSDVLLTNFVQQLQKFVIYVEGGGEVDKSSFRETCSLATAFLLSDLGSDSKSNVESFSQLVHLLCWCPAYILTPDAMETGVFIWTWLVSAAPQLCSLVLAELVDAWLWTVDTKQGVFASEVRCCGPVAKLRPHLVPGEPEAPPEKDLVEQIMAHRLWLVFFIDHFEVVRHDMFHSFYFSGGYCKELPNCPGTFLPTLLLLAHFSPSCFLD
;
A
#
# COMPACT_ATOMS: atom_id res chain seq x y z
N MET A 1 7.88 -10.89 -14.27
CA MET A 1 8.62 -9.75 -14.86
C MET A 1 7.61 -8.72 -15.37
N ILE A 2 7.06 -7.89 -14.48
CA ILE A 2 6.21 -6.77 -14.90
C ILE A 2 7.16 -5.68 -15.42
N SER A 3 7.17 -5.53 -16.75
CA SER A 3 8.20 -4.83 -17.53
C SER A 3 8.33 -3.35 -17.17
N ALA A 4 9.53 -2.77 -17.36
CA ALA A 4 9.75 -1.33 -17.39
C ALA A 4 8.73 -0.60 -18.30
N THR A 5 8.24 -1.27 -19.35
CA THR A 5 7.16 -0.80 -20.22
C THR A 5 5.87 -0.50 -19.46
N ALA A 6 5.47 -1.36 -18.52
CA ALA A 6 4.26 -1.14 -17.73
C ALA A 6 4.41 0.10 -16.84
N LYS A 7 5.56 0.26 -16.17
CA LYS A 7 5.85 1.46 -15.37
C LYS A 7 5.80 2.74 -16.23
N CYS A 8 6.41 2.70 -17.41
CA CYS A 8 6.41 3.82 -18.35
C CYS A 8 4.99 4.17 -18.84
N ASN A 9 4.13 3.19 -19.10
CA ASN A 9 2.76 3.44 -19.55
C ASN A 9 1.94 4.19 -18.49
N HIS A 10 2.01 3.78 -17.22
CA HIS A 10 1.30 4.47 -16.13
C HIS A 10 1.88 5.87 -15.89
N ALA A 11 3.20 6.01 -15.91
CA ALA A 11 3.85 7.32 -15.82
C ALA A 11 3.45 8.26 -16.98
N GLY A 12 3.38 7.73 -18.20
CA GLY A 12 2.88 8.44 -19.37
C GLY A 12 1.41 8.84 -19.26
N GLY A 13 0.57 8.00 -18.65
CA GLY A 13 -0.83 8.29 -18.36
C GLY A 13 -0.99 9.52 -17.47
N ILE A 14 -0.27 9.57 -16.35
CA ILE A 14 -0.27 10.73 -15.44
C ILE A 14 0.28 11.98 -16.11
N ALA A 15 1.39 11.85 -16.86
CA ALA A 15 1.95 12.98 -17.60
C ALA A 15 0.97 13.51 -18.66
N GLY A 16 0.19 12.63 -19.29
CA GLY A 16 -0.89 12.99 -20.21
C GLY A 16 -2.03 13.75 -19.50
N MET A 17 -2.49 13.24 -18.36
CA MET A 17 -3.53 13.90 -17.54
C MET A 17 -3.10 15.31 -17.13
N ARG A 18 -1.84 15.49 -16.69
CA ARG A 18 -1.29 16.80 -16.32
C ARG A 18 -1.36 17.79 -17.49
N ARG A 19 -0.88 17.38 -18.67
CA ARG A 19 -0.91 18.20 -19.89
C ARG A 19 -2.32 18.62 -20.31
N LEU A 20 -3.30 17.73 -20.16
CA LEU A 20 -4.69 18.05 -20.49
C LEU A 20 -5.28 19.05 -19.49
N TYR A 21 -4.99 18.89 -18.20
CA TYR A 21 -5.43 19.84 -17.18
C TYR A 21 -4.84 21.23 -17.41
N ASP A 22 -3.54 21.30 -17.70
CA ASP A 22 -2.87 22.57 -18.02
C ASP A 22 -3.46 23.22 -19.29
N SER A 23 -3.80 22.41 -20.30
CA SER A 23 -4.44 22.90 -21.52
C SER A 23 -5.86 23.44 -21.29
N ILE A 24 -6.63 22.84 -20.37
CA ILE A 24 -7.98 23.28 -20.02
C ILE A 24 -7.91 24.55 -19.15
N GLY A 25 -7.00 24.58 -18.17
CA GLY A 25 -6.74 25.78 -17.36
C GLY A 25 -6.21 26.96 -18.18
N SER A 26 -5.59 26.70 -19.33
CA SER A 26 -5.12 27.72 -20.27
C SER A 26 -6.21 28.26 -21.22
N LEU A 27 -7.40 27.65 -21.28
CA LEU A 27 -8.48 28.06 -22.19
C LEU A 27 -9.35 29.20 -21.65
N ASP A 28 -9.21 29.57 -20.38
CA ASP A 28 -9.89 30.71 -19.77
C ASP A 28 -8.98 31.96 -19.73
N LEU A 29 -8.73 32.59 -20.89
CA LEU A 29 -8.73 34.06 -21.01
C LEU A 29 -8.76 34.54 -22.48
N PRO A 30 -9.89 35.01 -23.01
CA PRO A 30 -9.85 35.97 -24.10
C PRO A 30 -9.28 37.29 -23.54
N THR A 31 -8.14 37.71 -24.10
CA THR A 31 -7.65 39.09 -24.02
C THR A 31 -8.78 40.08 -24.30
N LEU A 32 -9.30 40.75 -23.27
CA LEU A 32 -10.22 41.86 -23.43
C LEU A 32 -9.82 43.02 -22.52
N GLY A 33 -9.32 44.08 -23.14
CA GLY A 33 -9.49 45.49 -22.74
C GLY A 33 -8.86 45.97 -21.42
N PRO A 34 -8.04 47.05 -21.44
CA PRO A 34 -7.66 47.78 -20.24
C PRO A 34 -8.75 48.80 -19.88
N ASP A 35 -9.72 48.41 -19.05
CA ASP A 35 -10.41 49.28 -18.06
C ASP A 35 -11.48 48.48 -17.32
N ASP A 36 -11.25 48.19 -16.03
CA ASP A 36 -12.18 48.51 -14.92
C ASP A 36 -11.76 47.81 -13.62
N MET A 37 -11.69 48.61 -12.55
CA MET A 37 -11.47 48.17 -11.17
C MET A 37 -12.76 47.62 -10.56
N VAL A 38 -12.86 46.30 -10.32
CA VAL A 38 -13.77 45.73 -9.31
C VAL A 38 -13.12 44.52 -8.65
N GLY A 39 -13.13 44.50 -7.32
CA GLY A 39 -12.49 43.49 -6.50
C GLY A 39 -13.20 42.13 -6.48
N ASN A 40 -12.37 41.12 -6.22
CA ASN A 40 -12.64 39.89 -5.48
C ASN A 40 -13.70 38.92 -6.05
N LEU A 41 -13.22 37.95 -6.83
CA LEU A 41 -13.36 36.51 -6.58
C LEU A 41 -12.57 35.80 -7.69
N GLN A 42 -11.27 35.61 -7.51
CA GLN A 42 -10.60 34.55 -8.28
C GLN A 42 -11.12 33.22 -7.71
N PRO A 43 -11.74 32.33 -8.50
CA PRO A 43 -11.82 30.94 -8.11
C PRO A 43 -10.37 30.49 -7.96
N LYS A 44 -9.95 30.09 -6.75
CA LYS A 44 -8.70 29.37 -6.58
C LYS A 44 -8.83 28.13 -7.45
N THR A 45 -8.23 28.14 -8.64
CA THR A 45 -8.08 26.93 -9.44
C THR A 45 -7.32 25.95 -8.55
N GLU A 46 -8.04 24.94 -8.04
CA GLU A 46 -7.44 23.87 -7.26
C GLU A 46 -6.28 23.29 -8.06
N SER A 47 -5.14 23.04 -7.43
CA SER A 47 -4.00 22.55 -8.19
C SER A 47 -4.31 21.15 -8.73
N PHE A 48 -3.85 20.85 -9.95
CA PHE A 48 -4.00 19.52 -10.57
C PHE A 48 -3.62 18.39 -9.60
N SER A 49 -2.52 18.59 -8.86
CA SER A 49 -2.01 17.63 -7.89
C SER A 49 -2.99 17.41 -6.74
N ASP A 50 -3.63 18.47 -6.21
CA ASP A 50 -4.62 18.34 -5.15
C ASP A 50 -5.87 17.58 -5.63
N VAL A 51 -6.34 17.87 -6.84
CA VAL A 51 -7.51 17.21 -7.45
C VAL A 51 -7.25 15.72 -7.69
N LEU A 52 -6.10 15.36 -8.26
CA LEU A 52 -5.78 13.96 -8.48
C LEU A 52 -5.50 13.20 -7.18
N LEU A 53 -4.81 13.82 -6.22
CA LEU A 53 -4.53 13.20 -4.95
C LEU A 53 -5.81 12.85 -4.20
N THR A 54 -6.73 13.81 -4.10
CA THR A 54 -8.04 13.58 -3.46
C THR A 54 -8.84 12.50 -4.18
N ASN A 55 -8.80 12.45 -5.52
CA ASN A 55 -9.44 11.39 -6.30
C ASN A 55 -8.85 10.01 -5.97
N PHE A 56 -7.51 9.84 -6.04
CA PHE A 56 -6.88 8.56 -5.75
C PHE A 56 -7.12 8.09 -4.31
N VAL A 57 -7.03 9.00 -3.34
CA VAL A 57 -7.36 8.69 -1.94
C VAL A 57 -8.79 8.18 -1.82
N GLN A 58 -9.77 8.85 -2.44
CA GLN A 58 -11.17 8.42 -2.43
C GLN A 58 -11.39 7.08 -3.11
N GLN A 59 -10.72 6.81 -4.25
CA GLN A 59 -10.84 5.51 -4.94
C GLN A 59 -10.28 4.37 -4.10
N LEU A 60 -9.11 4.56 -3.48
CA LEU A 60 -8.52 3.54 -2.63
C LEU A 60 -9.35 3.30 -1.36
N GLN A 61 -9.88 4.35 -0.74
CA GLN A 61 -10.80 4.21 0.39
C GLN A 61 -12.08 3.45 0.03
N LYS A 62 -12.63 3.66 -1.18
CA LYS A 62 -13.79 2.90 -1.65
C LYS A 62 -13.50 1.41 -1.72
N PHE A 63 -12.30 1.00 -2.15
CA PHE A 63 -11.93 -0.41 -2.12
C PHE A 63 -11.92 -0.98 -0.71
N VAL A 64 -11.35 -0.26 0.27
CA VAL A 64 -11.33 -0.71 1.68
C VAL A 64 -12.75 -0.90 2.20
N ILE A 65 -13.62 0.11 2.07
CA ILE A 65 -15.01 0.05 2.54
C ILE A 65 -15.78 -1.09 1.85
N TYR A 66 -15.55 -1.28 0.55
CA TYR A 66 -16.22 -2.32 -0.21
C TYR A 66 -15.82 -3.73 0.24
N VAL A 67 -14.54 -3.94 0.56
CA VAL A 67 -14.01 -5.21 1.07
C VAL A 67 -14.49 -5.49 2.49
N GLU A 68 -14.53 -4.47 3.35
CA GLU A 68 -15.10 -4.58 4.70
C GLU A 68 -16.60 -4.94 4.67
N GLY A 69 -17.31 -4.49 3.63
CA GLY A 69 -18.69 -4.89 3.35
C GLY A 69 -18.86 -6.30 2.77
N GLY A 70 -17.78 -7.08 2.63
CA GLY A 70 -17.80 -8.44 2.07
C GLY A 70 -17.82 -8.50 0.54
N GLY A 71 -17.53 -7.40 -0.15
CA GLY A 71 -17.45 -7.34 -1.61
C GLY A 71 -16.12 -7.83 -2.17
N GLU A 72 -16.13 -8.38 -3.38
CA GLU A 72 -14.94 -8.80 -4.12
C GLU A 72 -14.46 -7.70 -5.09
N VAL A 73 -13.25 -7.20 -4.88
CA VAL A 73 -12.69 -6.11 -5.69
C VAL A 73 -12.23 -6.61 -7.06
N ASP A 74 -12.60 -5.90 -8.13
CA ASP A 74 -12.10 -6.18 -9.48
C ASP A 74 -10.57 -6.03 -9.56
N LYS A 75 -9.92 -7.11 -10.00
CA LYS A 75 -8.45 -7.24 -10.04
C LYS A 75 -7.81 -6.22 -10.98
N SER A 76 -8.42 -5.98 -12.15
CA SER A 76 -7.91 -5.01 -13.13
C SER A 76 -7.98 -3.58 -12.63
N SER A 77 -9.15 -3.18 -12.13
CA SER A 77 -9.40 -1.84 -11.61
C SER A 77 -8.50 -1.50 -10.42
N PHE A 78 -8.33 -2.45 -9.49
CA PHE A 78 -7.41 -2.29 -8.35
C PHE A 78 -5.97 -2.10 -8.83
N ARG A 79 -5.50 -2.96 -9.72
CA ARG A 79 -4.14 -2.89 -10.27
C ARG A 79 -3.87 -1.57 -11.00
N GLU A 80 -4.80 -1.13 -11.83
CA GLU A 80 -4.69 0.11 -12.58
C GLU A 80 -4.68 1.32 -11.64
N THR A 81 -5.63 1.38 -10.69
CA THR A 81 -5.73 2.48 -9.72
C THR A 81 -4.46 2.60 -8.88
N CYS A 82 -3.98 1.49 -8.29
CA CYS A 82 -2.75 1.47 -7.51
C CYS A 82 -1.51 1.88 -8.33
N SER A 83 -1.44 1.44 -9.59
CA SER A 83 -0.32 1.77 -10.48
C SER A 83 -0.31 3.23 -10.89
N LEU A 84 -1.48 3.80 -11.20
CA LEU A 84 -1.65 5.23 -11.52
C LEU A 84 -1.37 6.11 -10.30
N ALA A 85 -1.89 5.75 -9.13
CA ALA A 85 -1.63 6.46 -7.88
C ALA A 85 -0.13 6.47 -7.54
N THR A 86 0.56 5.34 -7.73
CA THR A 86 2.02 5.25 -7.54
C THR A 86 2.78 6.12 -8.53
N ALA A 87 2.39 6.09 -9.82
CA ALA A 87 3.00 6.93 -10.84
C ALA A 87 2.79 8.42 -10.56
N PHE A 88 1.60 8.80 -10.08
CA PHE A 88 1.27 10.15 -9.66
C PHE A 88 2.14 10.60 -8.49
N LEU A 89 2.21 9.77 -7.46
CA LEU A 89 3.02 10.00 -6.27
C LEU A 89 4.50 10.26 -6.62
N LEU A 90 5.08 9.43 -7.49
CA LEU A 90 6.46 9.59 -7.96
C LEU A 90 6.65 10.84 -8.85
N SER A 91 5.64 11.21 -9.63
CA SER A 91 5.68 12.41 -10.46
C SER A 91 5.57 13.70 -9.65
N ASP A 92 4.87 13.68 -8.52
CA ASP A 92 4.61 14.86 -7.69
C ASP A 92 5.70 15.07 -6.63
N LEU A 93 6.43 14.00 -6.28
CA LEU A 93 7.53 14.04 -5.31
C LEU A 93 8.67 15.00 -5.69
N GLY A 94 8.78 15.36 -6.98
CA GLY A 94 9.73 16.35 -7.48
C GLY A 94 9.25 17.80 -7.42
N SER A 95 7.99 18.06 -7.05
CA SER A 95 7.46 19.42 -6.89
C SER A 95 7.45 19.84 -5.42
N ASP A 96 8.05 20.98 -5.09
CA ASP A 96 8.20 21.56 -3.74
C ASP A 96 6.86 22.06 -3.12
N SER A 97 5.72 21.41 -3.39
CA SER A 97 4.40 21.75 -2.84
C SER A 97 4.27 21.30 -1.38
N LYS A 98 4.84 22.07 -0.46
CA LYS A 98 4.75 21.89 1.00
C LYS A 98 3.33 21.79 1.58
N SER A 99 2.28 22.13 0.82
CA SER A 99 0.91 22.18 1.30
C SER A 99 0.20 20.81 1.40
N ASN A 100 0.80 19.72 0.92
CA ASN A 100 0.09 18.44 0.79
C ASN A 100 0.81 17.21 1.39
N VAL A 101 1.69 17.43 2.38
CA VAL A 101 2.46 16.34 3.01
C VAL A 101 1.55 15.31 3.70
N GLU A 102 0.45 15.77 4.30
CA GLU A 102 -0.50 14.90 5.01
C GLU A 102 -1.26 13.98 4.05
N SER A 103 -1.89 14.51 3.00
CA SER A 103 -2.63 13.66 2.06
C SER A 103 -1.70 12.82 1.18
N PHE A 104 -0.45 13.23 0.98
CA PHE A 104 0.59 12.38 0.39
C PHE A 104 0.88 11.17 1.28
N SER A 105 1.07 11.39 2.59
CA SER A 105 1.28 10.32 3.56
C SER A 105 0.07 9.39 3.63
N GLN A 106 -1.14 9.96 3.55
CA GLN A 106 -2.38 9.19 3.46
C GLN A 106 -2.45 8.32 2.20
N LEU A 107 -1.97 8.80 1.05
CA LEU A 107 -1.91 8.00 -0.17
C LEU A 107 -0.92 6.85 -0.03
N VAL A 108 0.27 7.09 0.55
CA VAL A 108 1.24 6.02 0.87
C VAL A 108 0.63 4.98 1.79
N HIS A 109 -0.03 5.42 2.86
CA HIS A 109 -0.74 4.54 3.80
C HIS A 109 -1.76 3.67 3.06
N LEU A 110 -2.66 4.25 2.27
CA LEU A 110 -3.65 3.48 1.52
C LEU A 110 -3.02 2.50 0.52
N LEU A 111 -1.94 2.87 -0.16
CA LEU A 111 -1.22 1.97 -1.06
C LEU A 111 -0.56 0.79 -0.32
N CYS A 112 -0.21 0.94 0.96
CA CYS A 112 0.33 -0.14 1.79
C CYS A 112 -0.77 -1.01 2.40
N TRP A 113 -1.85 -0.37 2.88
CA TRP A 113 -2.91 -1.05 3.63
C TRP A 113 -3.98 -1.70 2.76
N CYS A 114 -4.30 -1.17 1.57
CA CYS A 114 -5.34 -1.77 0.71
C CYS A 114 -5.05 -3.24 0.36
N PRO A 115 -3.84 -3.64 -0.06
CA PRO A 115 -3.51 -5.05 -0.28
C PRO A 115 -3.67 -5.92 0.98
N ALA A 116 -3.41 -5.36 2.17
CA ALA A 116 -3.58 -6.06 3.44
C ALA A 116 -5.05 -6.23 3.84
N TYR A 117 -5.91 -5.26 3.54
CA TYR A 117 -7.36 -5.37 3.74
C TYR A 117 -8.01 -6.40 2.80
N ILE A 118 -7.58 -6.43 1.53
CA ILE A 118 -8.11 -7.37 0.53
C ILE A 118 -7.59 -8.79 0.79
N LEU A 119 -6.29 -8.92 1.06
CA LEU A 119 -5.61 -10.16 1.41
C LEU A 119 -5.84 -11.33 0.43
N THR A 120 -5.93 -11.02 -0.87
CA THR A 120 -5.95 -12.01 -1.95
C THR A 120 -4.59 -12.04 -2.66
N PRO A 121 -4.22 -13.16 -3.32
CA PRO A 121 -2.94 -13.24 -4.04
C PRO A 121 -2.83 -12.17 -5.13
N ASP A 122 -3.89 -11.89 -5.88
CA ASP A 122 -3.87 -10.87 -6.94
C ASP A 122 -3.67 -9.44 -6.42
N ALA A 123 -4.33 -9.11 -5.31
CA ALA A 123 -4.14 -7.81 -4.65
C ALA A 123 -2.74 -7.70 -4.08
N MET A 124 -2.21 -8.78 -3.49
CA MET A 124 -0.87 -8.80 -2.95
C MET A 124 0.22 -8.72 -4.02
N GLU A 125 0.06 -9.39 -5.17
CA GLU A 125 0.97 -9.24 -6.32
C GLU A 125 1.00 -7.79 -6.82
N THR A 126 -0.16 -7.12 -6.82
CA THR A 126 -0.26 -5.70 -7.13
C THR A 126 0.48 -4.87 -6.09
N GLY A 127 0.28 -5.16 -4.80
CA GLY A 127 1.01 -4.56 -3.67
C GLY A 127 2.52 -4.65 -3.85
N VAL A 128 3.05 -5.87 -4.00
CA VAL A 128 4.49 -6.12 -4.23
C VAL A 128 5.00 -5.33 -5.43
N PHE A 129 4.25 -5.28 -6.53
CA PHE A 129 4.62 -4.49 -7.71
C PHE A 129 4.78 -2.99 -7.40
N ILE A 130 3.80 -2.38 -6.73
CA ILE A 130 3.84 -0.95 -6.41
C ILE A 130 4.86 -0.62 -5.32
N TRP A 131 5.02 -1.46 -4.29
CA TRP A 131 5.98 -1.23 -3.20
C TRP A 131 7.41 -1.34 -3.73
N THR A 132 7.69 -2.35 -4.56
CA THR A 132 8.97 -2.48 -5.24
C THR A 132 9.24 -1.24 -6.11
N TRP A 133 8.22 -0.72 -6.80
CA TRP A 133 8.37 0.49 -7.61
C TRP A 133 8.66 1.71 -6.74
N LEU A 134 7.92 1.93 -5.66
CA LEU A 134 8.12 3.04 -4.73
C LEU A 134 9.54 3.02 -4.13
N VAL A 135 9.95 1.89 -3.55
CA VAL A 135 11.25 1.75 -2.90
C VAL A 135 12.41 1.92 -3.89
N SER A 136 12.24 1.46 -5.15
CA SER A 136 13.29 1.60 -6.18
C SER A 136 13.36 2.99 -6.82
N ALA A 137 12.23 3.68 -6.99
CA ALA A 137 12.16 4.99 -7.66
C ALA A 137 12.31 6.17 -6.68
N ALA A 138 11.91 5.99 -5.42
CA ALA A 138 11.99 7.01 -4.37
C ALA A 138 12.55 6.39 -3.07
N PRO A 139 13.87 6.14 -2.98
CA PRO A 139 14.50 5.55 -1.79
C PRO A 139 14.22 6.34 -0.50
N GLN A 140 13.98 7.65 -0.57
CA GLN A 140 13.62 8.49 0.57
C GLN A 140 12.28 8.09 1.24
N LEU A 141 11.40 7.40 0.52
CA LEU A 141 10.13 6.89 1.06
C LEU A 141 10.27 5.46 1.60
N CYS A 142 11.41 4.80 1.41
CA CYS A 142 11.60 3.40 1.77
C CYS A 142 11.26 3.13 3.24
N SER A 143 11.78 3.95 4.16
CA SER A 143 11.52 3.79 5.60
C SER A 143 10.04 3.99 5.95
N LEU A 144 9.36 4.96 5.31
CA LEU A 144 7.93 5.20 5.52
C LEU A 144 7.09 4.02 5.02
N VAL A 145 7.33 3.58 3.78
CA VAL A 145 6.61 2.45 3.17
C VAL A 145 6.78 1.18 4.01
N LEU A 146 8.00 0.88 4.43
CA LEU A 146 8.24 -0.33 5.22
C LEU A 146 7.60 -0.27 6.60
N ALA A 147 7.61 0.89 7.25
CA ALA A 147 6.95 1.06 8.54
C ALA A 147 5.44 0.79 8.41
N GLU A 148 4.78 1.39 7.41
CA GLU A 148 3.37 1.16 7.11
C GLU A 148 3.07 -0.32 6.79
N LEU A 149 3.95 -1.00 6.06
CA LEU A 149 3.78 -2.43 5.76
C LEU A 149 3.94 -3.31 7.00
N VAL A 150 4.87 -2.98 7.89
CA VAL A 150 5.03 -3.71 9.15
C VAL A 150 3.79 -3.52 10.03
N ASP A 151 3.26 -2.30 10.10
CA ASP A 151 2.04 -2.02 10.87
C ASP A 151 0.82 -2.74 10.29
N ALA A 152 0.67 -2.75 8.95
CA ALA A 152 -0.38 -3.50 8.27
C ALA A 152 -0.25 -5.02 8.50
N TRP A 153 0.97 -5.56 8.54
CA TRP A 153 1.21 -6.97 8.89
C TRP A 153 0.84 -7.27 10.34
N LEU A 154 1.22 -6.42 11.29
CA LEU A 154 0.83 -6.57 12.69
C LEU A 154 -0.69 -6.56 12.84
N TRP A 155 -1.38 -5.72 12.06
CA TRP A 155 -2.83 -5.74 12.02
C TRP A 155 -3.41 -7.07 11.51
N THR A 156 -2.82 -7.73 10.51
CA THR A 156 -3.30 -9.07 10.07
C THR A 156 -3.06 -10.14 11.13
N VAL A 157 -1.99 -10.02 11.93
CA VAL A 157 -1.74 -10.87 13.10
C VAL A 157 -2.81 -10.64 14.17
N ASP A 158 -3.05 -9.39 14.54
CA ASP A 158 -3.99 -9.02 15.60
C ASP A 158 -5.44 -9.40 15.25
N THR A 159 -5.80 -9.27 13.97
CA THR A 159 -7.12 -9.67 13.45
C THR A 159 -7.21 -11.16 13.09
N LYS A 160 -6.15 -11.94 13.33
CA LYS A 160 -6.08 -13.39 13.07
C LYS A 160 -6.46 -13.77 11.63
N GLN A 161 -5.96 -13.02 10.65
CA GLN A 161 -6.21 -13.31 9.24
C GLN A 161 -5.16 -14.27 8.67
N GLY A 162 -5.53 -15.01 7.63
CA GLY A 162 -4.68 -15.92 6.89
C GLY A 162 -3.96 -16.95 7.76
N VAL A 163 -2.62 -16.90 7.75
CA VAL A 163 -1.76 -17.82 8.52
C VAL A 163 -1.95 -17.73 10.04
N PHE A 164 -2.61 -16.67 10.53
CA PHE A 164 -2.85 -16.42 11.95
C PHE A 164 -4.27 -16.83 12.40
N ALA A 165 -5.11 -17.34 11.49
CA ALA A 165 -6.46 -17.79 11.81
C ALA A 165 -6.43 -18.96 12.80
N SER A 166 -7.04 -18.77 13.96
CA SER A 166 -7.10 -19.77 15.03
C SER A 166 -8.17 -20.83 14.72
N GLU A 167 -7.74 -22.05 14.42
CA GLU A 167 -8.53 -23.28 14.25
C GLU A 167 -9.46 -23.36 13.02
N VAL A 168 -8.92 -23.83 11.88
CA VAL A 168 -9.68 -24.84 11.10
C VAL A 168 -9.40 -26.18 11.75
N ARG A 169 -10.35 -26.68 12.55
CA ARG A 169 -10.31 -28.09 12.97
C ARG A 169 -10.50 -28.97 11.74
N CYS A 170 -9.38 -29.33 11.13
CA CYS A 170 -9.12 -30.51 10.33
C CYS A 170 -10.39 -31.23 9.82
N CYS A 171 -11.02 -30.73 8.77
CA CYS A 171 -11.93 -31.52 7.94
C CYS A 171 -11.12 -32.50 7.07
N GLY A 172 -10.26 -33.32 7.70
CA GLY A 172 -9.61 -34.44 7.06
C GLY A 172 -10.53 -35.66 7.08
N PRO A 173 -10.47 -36.58 6.08
CA PRO A 173 -11.24 -37.84 6.09
C PRO A 173 -11.06 -38.68 7.36
N VAL A 174 -9.95 -38.48 8.09
CA VAL A 174 -9.62 -39.10 9.39
C VAL A 174 -10.54 -38.65 10.53
N ALA A 175 -11.16 -37.48 10.45
CA ALA A 175 -12.09 -37.01 11.48
C ALA A 175 -13.37 -37.86 11.58
N LYS A 176 -13.68 -38.68 10.55
CA LYS A 176 -14.80 -39.63 10.55
C LYS A 176 -14.58 -40.90 11.40
N LEU A 177 -13.40 -41.10 11.97
CA LEU A 177 -13.06 -42.31 12.72
C LEU A 177 -13.19 -42.19 14.25
N ARG A 178 -13.72 -41.09 14.78
CA ARG A 178 -13.97 -40.92 16.23
C ARG A 178 -15.47 -40.81 16.51
N PRO A 179 -16.15 -41.90 16.92
CA PRO A 179 -17.60 -41.92 17.15
C PRO A 179 -18.08 -41.24 18.45
N HIS A 180 -17.22 -40.50 19.17
CA HIS A 180 -17.50 -40.07 20.55
C HIS A 180 -17.69 -38.57 20.74
N LEU A 181 -17.76 -37.80 19.67
CA LEU A 181 -18.12 -36.39 19.74
C LEU A 181 -19.34 -36.17 18.86
N VAL A 182 -20.37 -35.58 19.48
CA VAL A 182 -21.65 -35.17 18.90
C VAL A 182 -21.44 -34.63 17.48
N PRO A 183 -22.30 -34.97 16.48
CA PRO A 183 -22.25 -34.33 15.18
C PRO A 183 -22.32 -32.81 15.36
N GLY A 184 -21.18 -32.15 15.23
CA GLY A 184 -21.11 -30.70 15.17
C GLY A 184 -21.86 -30.27 13.92
N GLU A 185 -22.82 -29.38 14.12
CA GLU A 185 -23.57 -28.69 13.09
C GLU A 185 -22.59 -28.20 11.99
N PRO A 186 -22.94 -28.27 10.69
CA PRO A 186 -22.08 -27.75 9.64
C PRO A 186 -21.88 -26.24 9.87
N GLU A 187 -20.73 -25.87 10.42
CA GLU A 187 -20.37 -24.47 10.56
C GLU A 187 -20.23 -23.88 9.15
N ALA A 188 -20.72 -22.64 8.99
CA ALA A 188 -20.74 -21.96 7.72
C ALA A 188 -19.35 -22.03 7.05
N PRO A 189 -19.26 -22.24 5.73
CA PRO A 189 -17.98 -22.22 5.04
C PRO A 189 -17.24 -20.93 5.40
N PRO A 190 -15.90 -20.98 5.60
CA PRO A 190 -15.13 -19.80 5.96
C PRO A 190 -15.43 -18.68 4.95
N GLU A 191 -15.72 -17.49 5.47
CA GLU A 191 -16.21 -16.34 4.70
C GLU A 191 -15.20 -15.88 3.63
N LYS A 192 -13.92 -16.25 3.77
CA LYS A 192 -12.82 -16.00 2.83
C LYS A 192 -11.95 -17.25 2.69
N ASP A 193 -11.46 -17.52 1.48
CA ASP A 193 -10.60 -18.67 1.21
C ASP A 193 -9.25 -18.52 1.95
N LEU A 194 -9.04 -19.35 2.97
CA LEU A 194 -7.82 -19.36 3.77
C LEU A 194 -6.59 -19.65 2.90
N VAL A 195 -6.73 -20.41 1.81
CA VAL A 195 -5.64 -20.69 0.88
C VAL A 195 -5.18 -19.40 0.21
N GLU A 196 -6.10 -18.57 -0.27
CA GLU A 196 -5.78 -17.28 -0.88
C GLU A 196 -5.05 -16.36 0.10
N GLN A 197 -5.51 -16.31 1.36
CA GLN A 197 -4.88 -15.49 2.38
C GLN A 197 -3.48 -15.98 2.76
N ILE A 198 -3.25 -17.29 2.82
CA ILE A 198 -1.92 -17.88 3.05
C ILE A 198 -0.99 -17.53 1.88
N MET A 199 -1.48 -17.64 0.65
CA MET A 199 -0.72 -17.29 -0.55
C MET A 199 -0.37 -15.79 -0.60
N ALA A 200 -1.28 -14.92 -0.17
CA ALA A 200 -1.01 -13.49 -0.01
C ALA A 200 0.10 -13.24 1.02
N HIS A 201 0.02 -13.81 2.22
CA HIS A 201 1.08 -13.67 3.22
C HIS A 201 2.44 -14.18 2.72
N ARG A 202 2.46 -15.26 1.93
CA ARG A 202 3.69 -15.78 1.32
C ARG A 202 4.32 -14.77 0.36
N LEU A 203 3.53 -14.14 -0.51
CA LEU A 203 4.02 -13.10 -1.42
C LEU A 203 4.58 -11.90 -0.66
N TRP A 204 3.89 -11.49 0.42
CA TRP A 204 4.33 -10.40 1.27
C TRP A 204 5.65 -10.70 1.98
N LEU A 205 5.81 -11.90 2.53
CA LEU A 205 7.06 -12.33 3.18
C LEU A 205 8.24 -12.34 2.21
N VAL A 206 8.04 -12.81 0.97
CA VAL A 206 9.10 -12.77 -0.06
C VAL A 206 9.57 -11.33 -0.30
N PHE A 207 8.63 -10.38 -0.39
CA PHE A 207 8.98 -8.96 -0.51
C PHE A 207 9.77 -8.44 0.70
N PHE A 208 9.35 -8.78 1.93
CA PHE A 208 10.10 -8.36 3.13
C PHE A 208 11.52 -8.92 3.15
N ILE A 209 11.72 -10.18 2.77
CA ILE A 209 13.04 -10.81 2.72
C ILE A 209 13.93 -10.10 1.69
N ASP A 210 13.41 -9.86 0.49
CA ASP A 210 14.16 -9.21 -0.61
C ASP A 210 14.59 -7.78 -0.25
N HIS A 211 13.81 -7.07 0.56
CA HIS A 211 14.10 -5.69 0.96
C HIS A 211 14.76 -5.56 2.34
N PHE A 212 14.84 -6.63 3.14
CA PHE A 212 15.47 -6.63 4.46
C PHE A 212 16.95 -6.25 4.42
N GLU A 213 17.69 -6.79 3.45
CA GLU A 213 19.13 -6.53 3.33
C GLU A 213 19.42 -5.06 3.03
N VAL A 214 18.61 -4.44 2.18
CA VAL A 214 18.72 -3.01 1.81
C VAL A 214 18.51 -2.12 3.04
N VAL A 215 17.47 -2.42 3.82
CA VAL A 215 17.09 -1.64 5.00
C VAL A 215 18.11 -1.74 6.12
N ARG A 216 18.72 -2.92 6.28
CA ARG A 216 19.86 -3.09 7.20
C ARG A 216 20.96 -2.09 6.85
N HIS A 217 21.40 -2.02 5.60
CA HIS A 217 22.52 -1.17 5.20
C HIS A 217 22.23 0.33 5.41
N ASP A 218 21.05 0.80 5.02
CA ASP A 218 20.66 2.21 5.18
C ASP A 218 20.48 2.61 6.66
N MET A 219 19.89 1.73 7.48
CA MET A 219 19.78 1.96 8.92
C MET A 219 21.14 1.94 9.63
N PHE A 220 22.03 1.01 9.27
CA PHE A 220 23.39 0.97 9.83
C PHE A 220 24.20 2.22 9.46
N HIS A 221 24.05 2.74 8.24
CA HIS A 221 24.72 3.97 7.82
C HIS A 221 24.21 5.20 8.59
N SER A 222 22.89 5.31 8.80
CA SER A 222 22.29 6.36 9.62
C SER A 222 22.73 6.28 11.10
N PHE A 223 22.84 5.07 11.65
CA PHE A 223 23.32 4.82 13.02
C PHE A 223 24.81 5.15 13.21
N TYR A 224 25.66 4.84 12.22
CA TYR A 224 27.10 5.11 12.30
C TYR A 224 27.43 6.60 12.15
N PHE A 225 26.62 7.36 11.40
CA PHE A 225 26.85 8.78 11.20
C PHE A 225 26.43 9.65 12.40
N SER A 226 25.46 9.21 13.22
CA SER A 226 24.97 10.01 14.36
C SER A 226 25.77 9.85 15.66
N GLY A 227 26.80 9.01 15.70
CA GLY A 227 27.72 8.94 16.84
C GLY A 227 27.03 8.61 18.17
N GLY A 228 26.67 7.35 18.37
CA GLY A 228 26.71 6.72 19.69
C GLY A 228 25.91 7.37 20.81
N TYR A 229 24.68 7.82 20.57
CA TYR A 229 23.70 8.03 21.64
C TYR A 229 22.34 7.51 21.19
N CYS A 230 22.01 6.30 21.66
CA CYS A 230 20.67 5.75 21.60
C CYS A 230 19.76 6.59 22.52
N LYS A 231 19.25 7.69 21.97
CA LYS A 231 17.98 8.28 22.39
C LYS A 231 17.12 8.23 21.15
N GLU A 232 16.12 7.34 21.20
CA GLU A 232 14.91 7.32 20.40
C GLU A 232 15.00 8.18 19.14
N LEU A 233 15.32 7.54 18.01
CA LEU A 233 15.10 8.12 16.68
C LEU A 233 13.64 8.61 16.64
N PRO A 234 13.37 9.93 16.56
CA PRO A 234 12.01 10.46 16.75
C PRO A 234 11.01 10.03 15.66
N ASN A 235 11.50 9.38 14.59
CA ASN A 235 10.71 8.99 13.41
C ASN A 235 10.88 7.52 13.01
N CYS A 236 11.56 6.70 13.82
CA CYS A 236 11.47 5.24 13.67
C CYS A 236 10.45 4.76 14.70
N PRO A 237 9.31 4.18 14.31
CA PRO A 237 8.42 3.58 15.30
C PRO A 237 9.25 2.55 16.07
N GLY A 238 9.27 2.65 17.41
CA GLY A 238 10.13 1.84 18.29
C GLY A 238 9.90 0.33 18.17
N THR A 239 8.89 -0.08 17.42
CA THR A 239 8.53 -1.44 17.03
C THR A 239 9.18 -1.92 15.74
N PHE A 240 9.71 -1.04 14.88
CA PHE A 240 10.18 -1.41 13.53
C PHE A 240 11.30 -2.45 13.54
N LEU A 241 12.39 -2.19 14.28
CA LEU A 241 13.52 -3.12 14.39
C LEU A 241 13.16 -4.44 15.11
N PRO A 242 12.47 -4.40 16.27
CA PRO A 242 12.03 -5.62 16.95
C PRO A 242 11.09 -6.47 16.09
N THR A 243 10.14 -5.86 15.36
CA THR A 243 9.19 -6.58 14.52
C THR A 243 9.83 -7.14 13.27
N LEU A 244 10.74 -6.41 12.62
CA LEU A 244 11.55 -6.95 11.51
C LEU A 244 12.49 -8.06 11.96
N LEU A 245 13.07 -7.96 13.15
CA LEU A 245 13.85 -9.05 13.75
C LEU A 245 12.96 -10.24 14.13
N LEU A 246 11.73 -10.00 14.61
CA LEU A 246 10.73 -11.05 14.86
C LEU A 246 10.33 -11.75 13.57
N LEU A 247 10.08 -11.00 12.49
CA LEU A 247 9.82 -11.54 11.15
C LEU A 247 11.02 -12.33 10.61
N ALA A 248 12.25 -11.87 10.84
CA ALA A 248 13.46 -12.60 10.50
C ALA A 248 13.69 -13.85 11.38
N HIS A 249 13.21 -13.84 12.63
CA HIS A 249 13.22 -14.99 13.54
C HIS A 249 12.09 -15.98 13.25
N PHE A 250 10.99 -15.55 12.62
CA PHE A 250 10.05 -16.39 11.88
C PHE A 250 10.71 -16.89 10.59
N SER A 251 11.83 -17.60 10.76
CA SER A 251 12.55 -18.31 9.70
C SER A 251 11.57 -19.23 8.96
N PRO A 252 11.70 -19.39 7.63
CA PRO A 252 10.81 -20.18 6.77
C PRO A 252 10.73 -21.68 7.11
N SER A 253 11.43 -22.13 8.15
CA SER A 253 11.40 -23.49 8.69
C SER A 253 10.01 -23.93 9.16
N CYS A 254 9.08 -23.01 9.43
CA CYS A 254 7.69 -23.34 9.79
C CYS A 254 6.74 -23.45 8.58
N PHE A 255 7.19 -23.10 7.36
CA PHE A 255 6.35 -23.01 6.15
C PHE A 255 6.79 -23.95 5.01
N LEU A 256 7.81 -24.78 5.23
CA LEU A 256 8.39 -25.70 4.24
C LEU A 256 8.30 -27.18 4.64
N ASP A 257 7.31 -27.56 5.43
CA ASP A 257 6.91 -28.96 5.63
C ASP A 257 5.45 -29.18 5.24
#